data_AF-A0A1Y3RKV9-F1
#
_entry.id   AF-A0A1Y3RKV9-F1
#
_cell.length_a   1.000
_cell.length_b   1.000
_cell.length_c   1.000
_cell.angle_alpha   90.00
_cell.angle_beta   90.00
_cell.angle_gamma   90.00
#
_symmetry.space_group_name_H-M   'P 1'
#
loop_
_entity.id
_entity.type
_entity.pdbx_description
1 polymer ?
#
loop_
_entity_poly.entity_id
_entity_poly.type
_entity_poly.pdbx_seq_one_letter_code
_entity_poly.pdbx_strand_id
1 'polypeptide(L)'
;MALCNVLAFWTGCNAAQMDRLFRLSGLMREKWDRQQSGSTYGALTIAEAIRTCNTTYSAPTKHQQGTHRPPTEHIKNPPEQVRPPDFSDAGNAEAFTRKYRDTLLFFDALGWLVWNGQRWERSDHQALTLATELSGEMLVDAQKEYRAALVGMAEAKAAEAEGTGKPEDMERATSRAASAKAYLTHSKQTRSAGRLKNMLELAKPTFVVKADTLDANPADLNTPAGIVDLTTGALRPHDRAARCSQITTASPGEQRAQMWADFLDTITQGDGSLRGFLQLVAGMALHGKVYHEGLILAHGAGRNGKSTFFNARAIHSRCF
;
A
#
# COMPACT_ATOMS: atom_id res chain seq x y z
N MET A 1 -31.74 4.25 22.14
CA MET A 1 -31.91 3.42 20.94
C MET A 1 -30.74 3.55 19.98
N ALA A 2 -30.51 4.70 19.32
CA ALA A 2 -29.44 4.81 18.30
C ALA A 2 -28.04 4.32 18.75
N LEU A 3 -27.56 4.75 19.92
CA LEU A 3 -26.27 4.27 20.46
C LEU A 3 -26.29 2.77 20.81
N CYS A 4 -27.39 2.25 21.34
CA CYS A 4 -27.51 0.82 21.68
C CYS A 4 -27.42 -0.08 20.44
N ASN A 5 -27.96 0.35 19.30
CA ASN A 5 -27.88 -0.40 18.04
C ASN A 5 -26.43 -0.47 17.53
N VAL A 6 -25.67 0.62 17.67
CA VAL A 6 -24.24 0.65 17.34
C VAL A 6 -23.44 -0.24 18.29
N LEU A 7 -23.73 -0.19 19.59
CA LEU A 7 -23.07 -1.04 20.58
C LEU A 7 -23.39 -2.52 20.35
N ALA A 8 -24.61 -2.88 19.92
CA ALA A 8 -24.97 -4.26 19.61
C ALA A 8 -24.07 -4.85 18.52
N PHE A 9 -23.80 -4.08 17.46
CA PHE A 9 -22.86 -4.49 16.40
C PHE A 9 -21.45 -4.70 16.96
N TRP A 10 -20.87 -3.69 17.64
CA TRP A 10 -19.45 -3.73 18.05
C TRP A 10 -19.13 -4.68 19.19
N THR A 11 -20.11 -4.98 20.05
CA THR A 11 -19.93 -5.86 21.22
C THR A 11 -20.37 -7.31 20.96
N GLY A 12 -20.78 -7.64 19.72
CA GLY A 12 -21.31 -8.95 19.42
C GLY A 12 -22.57 -9.28 20.21
N CYS A 13 -23.47 -8.31 20.38
CA CYS A 13 -24.69 -8.41 21.17
C CYS A 13 -24.48 -8.81 22.66
N ASN A 14 -23.30 -8.52 23.23
CA ASN A 14 -23.05 -8.75 24.66
C ASN A 14 -23.74 -7.68 25.52
N ALA A 15 -24.91 -8.01 26.07
CA ALA A 15 -25.74 -7.09 26.86
C ALA A 15 -25.00 -6.42 28.03
N ALA A 16 -24.15 -7.15 28.75
CA ALA A 16 -23.40 -6.61 29.89
C ALA A 16 -22.31 -5.62 29.45
N GLN A 17 -21.65 -5.90 28.32
CA GLN A 17 -20.68 -4.99 27.73
C GLN A 17 -21.36 -3.75 27.15
N MET A 18 -22.53 -3.90 26.53
CA MET A 18 -23.36 -2.79 26.05
C MET A 18 -23.78 -1.87 27.19
N ASP A 19 -24.23 -2.41 28.33
CA ASP A 19 -24.63 -1.60 29.50
C ASP A 19 -23.43 -0.83 30.07
N ARG A 20 -22.28 -1.52 30.25
CA ARG A 20 -21.05 -0.87 30.72
C ARG A 20 -20.62 0.29 29.82
N LEU A 21 -20.62 0.10 28.51
CA LEU A 21 -20.23 1.13 27.55
C LEU A 21 -21.26 2.26 27.46
N PHE A 22 -22.56 1.95 27.60
CA PHE A 22 -23.61 2.98 27.62
C PHE A 22 -23.47 3.90 28.83
N ARG A 23 -23.14 3.35 30.02
CA ARG A 23 -22.91 4.13 31.24
C ARG A 23 -21.69 5.06 31.15
N LEU A 24 -20.69 4.68 30.36
CA LEU A 24 -19.50 5.51 30.08
C LEU A 24 -19.73 6.54 28.98
N SER A 25 -20.89 6.52 28.31
CA SER A 25 -21.22 7.46 27.25
C SER A 25 -21.79 8.77 27.81
N GLY A 26 -21.61 9.87 27.08
CA GLY A 26 -22.25 11.15 27.39
C GLY A 26 -23.79 11.14 27.26
N LEU A 27 -24.40 10.01 26.88
CA LEU A 27 -25.85 9.83 26.79
C LEU A 27 -26.47 9.20 28.05
N MET A 28 -25.66 8.83 29.05
CA MET A 28 -26.13 8.25 30.31
C MET A 28 -26.98 9.25 31.10
N ARG A 29 -28.11 8.77 31.66
CA ARG A 29 -29.06 9.56 32.47
C ARG A 29 -29.71 8.66 33.52
N GLU A 30 -30.21 9.24 34.61
CA GLU A 30 -30.88 8.51 35.72
C GLU A 30 -32.00 7.57 35.26
N LYS A 31 -32.72 7.94 34.20
CA LYS A 31 -33.80 7.10 33.63
C LYS A 31 -33.32 5.72 33.18
N TRP A 32 -32.03 5.54 32.94
CA TRP A 32 -31.45 4.27 32.48
C TRP A 32 -31.69 3.13 33.49
N ASP A 33 -31.66 3.46 34.79
CA ASP A 33 -31.86 2.50 35.89
C ASP A 33 -33.30 2.49 36.41
N ARG A 34 -34.20 3.26 35.79
CA ARG A 34 -35.61 3.29 36.19
C ARG A 34 -36.26 1.93 35.97
N GLN A 35 -36.90 1.40 37.02
CA GLN A 35 -37.71 0.19 36.95
C GLN A 35 -38.87 0.35 35.96
N GLN A 36 -39.00 -0.60 35.04
CA GLN A 36 -40.05 -0.66 34.05
C GLN A 36 -40.30 -2.11 33.63
N SER A 37 -41.56 -2.55 33.72
CA SER A 37 -42.00 -3.88 33.25
C SER A 37 -41.16 -5.05 33.78
N GLY A 38 -40.86 -5.07 35.08
CA GLY A 38 -40.08 -6.14 35.72
C GLY A 38 -38.58 -6.11 35.41
N SER A 39 -38.09 -5.06 34.72
CA SER A 39 -36.68 -4.83 34.43
C SER A 39 -36.33 -3.34 34.56
N THR A 40 -35.22 -2.87 33.99
CA THR A 40 -34.91 -1.44 33.87
C THR A 40 -35.12 -0.95 32.45
N TYR A 41 -35.37 0.35 32.29
CA TYR A 41 -35.46 0.98 30.97
C TYR A 41 -34.21 0.70 30.11
N GLY A 42 -33.02 0.75 30.72
CA GLY A 42 -31.75 0.45 30.04
C GLY A 42 -31.66 -1.00 29.56
N ALA A 43 -32.05 -1.96 30.41
CA ALA A 43 -32.05 -3.38 30.05
C ALA A 43 -33.03 -3.69 28.91
N LEU A 44 -34.24 -3.11 28.93
CA LEU A 44 -35.20 -3.25 27.83
C LEU A 44 -34.71 -2.61 26.52
N THR A 45 -34.03 -1.46 26.62
CA THR A 45 -33.44 -0.77 25.45
C THR A 45 -32.31 -1.60 24.83
N ILE A 46 -31.47 -2.26 25.64
CA ILE A 46 -30.43 -3.18 25.18
C ILE A 46 -31.03 -4.44 24.54
N ALA A 47 -32.04 -5.04 25.18
CA ALA A 47 -32.71 -6.22 24.65
C ALA A 47 -33.32 -5.97 23.26
N GLU A 48 -33.95 -4.81 23.07
CA GLU A 48 -34.52 -4.44 21.77
C GLU A 48 -33.44 -4.15 20.71
N ALA A 49 -32.32 -3.54 21.10
CA ALA A 49 -31.17 -3.33 20.21
C ALA A 49 -30.53 -4.65 19.77
N ILE A 50 -30.42 -5.62 20.67
CA ILE A 50 -29.93 -6.98 20.34
C ILE A 50 -30.92 -7.68 19.40
N ARG A 51 -32.23 -7.63 19.69
CA ARG A 51 -33.28 -8.25 18.88
C ARG A 51 -33.29 -7.75 17.43
N THR A 52 -32.94 -6.50 17.22
CA THR A 52 -32.95 -5.84 15.90
C THR A 52 -31.59 -5.84 15.20
N CYS A 53 -30.55 -6.41 15.83
CA CYS A 53 -29.19 -6.44 15.29
C CYS A 53 -28.99 -7.65 14.36
N ASN A 54 -28.91 -7.40 13.05
CA ASN A 54 -28.75 -8.45 12.04
C ASN A 54 -27.29 -8.82 11.74
N THR A 55 -26.32 -8.03 12.19
CA THR A 55 -24.89 -8.22 11.92
C THR A 55 -24.07 -7.82 13.14
N THR A 56 -22.95 -8.52 13.39
CA THR A 56 -22.07 -8.25 14.54
C THR A 56 -20.61 -8.23 14.14
N TYR A 57 -19.83 -7.39 14.81
CA TYR A 57 -18.39 -7.33 14.70
C TYR A 57 -17.73 -8.52 15.42
N SER A 58 -16.85 -9.24 14.73
CA SER A 58 -15.96 -10.24 15.32
C SER A 58 -14.53 -9.83 15.04
N ALA A 59 -13.75 -9.58 16.10
CA ALA A 59 -12.34 -9.28 15.95
C ALA A 59 -11.59 -10.52 15.42
N PRO A 60 -10.66 -10.38 14.46
CA PRO A 60 -9.83 -11.49 14.03
C PRO A 60 -9.01 -12.00 15.22
N THR A 61 -9.14 -13.28 15.55
CA THR A 61 -8.44 -13.94 16.66
C THR A 61 -6.93 -13.81 16.47
N LYS A 62 -6.29 -13.04 17.36
CA LYS A 62 -4.84 -12.97 17.47
C LYS A 62 -4.32 -14.34 17.95
N HIS A 63 -3.65 -15.07 17.07
CA HIS A 63 -2.84 -16.21 17.46
C HIS A 63 -1.79 -15.76 18.50
N GLN A 64 -1.78 -16.46 19.64
CA GLN A 64 -0.89 -16.20 20.76
C GLN A 64 0.58 -16.38 20.38
N GLN A 65 1.40 -15.56 21.04
CA GLN A 65 2.80 -15.29 20.78
C GLN A 65 3.70 -16.52 20.98
N GLY A 66 4.44 -16.88 19.94
CA GLY A 66 5.75 -17.52 20.06
C GLY A 66 6.83 -16.46 20.12
N THR A 67 7.64 -16.51 21.16
CA THR A 67 8.75 -15.62 21.51
C THR A 67 9.83 -15.52 20.42
N HIS A 68 10.37 -14.31 20.24
CA HIS A 68 11.58 -13.98 19.49
C HIS A 68 11.54 -14.25 17.97
N ARG A 69 11.19 -13.23 17.16
CA ARG A 69 11.47 -13.23 15.72
C ARG A 69 12.78 -12.47 15.46
N PRO A 70 13.80 -13.06 14.84
CA PRO A 70 15.04 -12.38 14.48
C PRO A 70 14.79 -11.37 13.35
N PRO A 71 15.79 -10.54 12.96
CA PRO A 71 15.60 -9.48 11.97
C PRO A 71 15.01 -10.04 10.69
N THR A 72 13.93 -9.43 10.21
CA THR A 72 13.32 -9.59 8.87
C THR A 72 13.89 -10.75 8.08
N GLU A 73 13.41 -11.97 8.36
CA GLU A 73 13.47 -13.02 7.36
C GLU A 73 12.64 -12.51 6.19
N HIS A 74 13.35 -12.15 5.12
CA HIS A 74 12.83 -12.27 3.77
C HIS A 74 11.94 -13.49 3.74
N ILE A 75 10.62 -13.29 3.57
CA ILE A 75 9.75 -14.37 3.13
C ILE A 75 10.45 -14.87 1.88
N LYS A 76 11.13 -16.01 1.99
CA LYS A 76 11.65 -16.71 0.82
C LYS A 76 10.39 -17.17 0.12
N ASN A 77 9.86 -16.30 -0.75
CA ASN A 77 9.03 -16.76 -1.84
C ASN A 77 9.79 -17.96 -2.43
N PRO A 78 9.15 -19.13 -2.62
CA PRO A 78 9.78 -20.19 -3.39
C PRO A 78 10.34 -19.53 -4.66
N PRO A 79 11.58 -19.85 -5.09
CA PRO A 79 12.28 -19.07 -6.11
C PRO A 79 11.32 -18.78 -7.24
N GLU A 80 10.91 -17.52 -7.38
CA GLU A 80 9.78 -17.14 -8.21
C GLU A 80 10.05 -17.68 -9.61
N GLN A 81 9.27 -18.66 -10.05
CA GLN A 81 9.48 -19.26 -11.35
C GLN A 81 9.29 -18.18 -12.41
N VAL A 82 10.39 -17.79 -13.05
CA VAL A 82 10.41 -16.81 -14.15
C VAL A 82 9.92 -17.41 -15.46
N ARG A 83 9.79 -18.74 -15.51
CA ARG A 83 9.21 -19.45 -16.65
C ARG A 83 7.74 -19.03 -16.85
N PRO A 84 7.37 -18.55 -18.05
CA PRO A 84 5.99 -18.22 -18.35
C PRO A 84 5.16 -19.51 -18.50
N PRO A 85 3.85 -19.46 -18.22
CA PRO A 85 2.95 -20.61 -18.34
C PRO A 85 2.85 -21.14 -19.79
N ASP A 86 3.02 -20.25 -20.76
CA ASP A 86 3.11 -20.54 -22.19
C ASP A 86 4.13 -19.62 -22.87
N PHE A 87 4.49 -19.92 -24.13
CA PHE A 87 5.48 -19.15 -24.90
C PHE A 87 4.84 -18.09 -25.80
N SER A 88 3.98 -17.26 -25.22
CA SER A 88 3.37 -16.09 -25.86
C SER A 88 3.69 -14.78 -25.12
N ASP A 89 3.28 -13.66 -25.68
CA ASP A 89 3.37 -12.36 -25.00
C ASP A 89 2.41 -12.27 -23.79
N ALA A 90 1.29 -13.02 -23.81
CA ALA A 90 0.37 -13.12 -22.67
C ALA A 90 0.97 -13.94 -21.52
N GLY A 91 1.60 -15.07 -21.82
CA GLY A 91 2.35 -15.86 -20.82
C GLY A 91 3.50 -15.05 -20.21
N ASN A 92 4.18 -14.25 -21.02
CA ASN A 92 5.19 -13.29 -20.55
C ASN A 92 4.59 -12.24 -19.60
N ALA A 93 3.43 -11.67 -19.94
CA ALA A 93 2.73 -10.70 -19.10
C ALA A 93 2.27 -11.31 -17.77
N GLU A 94 1.86 -12.58 -17.76
CA GLU A 94 1.52 -13.29 -16.52
C GLU A 94 2.76 -13.50 -15.63
N ALA A 95 3.89 -13.90 -16.21
CA ALA A 95 5.15 -14.02 -15.47
C ALA A 95 5.58 -12.66 -14.87
N PHE A 96 5.44 -11.59 -15.65
CA PHE A 96 5.72 -10.22 -15.21
C PHE A 96 4.80 -9.79 -14.07
N THR A 97 3.50 -10.04 -14.22
CA THR A 97 2.48 -9.74 -13.21
C THR A 97 2.78 -10.48 -11.90
N ARG A 98 3.03 -11.79 -11.98
CA ARG A 98 3.31 -12.63 -10.81
C ARG A 98 4.49 -12.10 -10.00
N LYS A 99 5.55 -11.66 -10.67
CA LYS A 99 6.77 -11.16 -10.04
C LYS A 99 6.64 -9.73 -9.49
N TYR A 100 5.96 -8.84 -10.22
CA TYR A 100 5.98 -7.41 -9.90
C TYR A 100 4.67 -6.85 -9.34
N ARG A 101 3.68 -7.70 -9.01
CA ARG A 101 2.36 -7.32 -8.47
C ARG A 101 2.40 -6.34 -7.30
N ASP A 102 3.40 -6.43 -6.43
CA ASP A 102 3.53 -5.60 -5.23
C ASP A 102 4.50 -4.41 -5.41
N THR A 103 5.05 -4.25 -6.61
CA THR A 103 6.10 -3.25 -6.93
C THR A 103 5.63 -2.23 -7.97
N LEU A 104 4.61 -2.57 -8.77
CA LEU A 104 4.08 -1.73 -9.84
C LEU A 104 2.60 -1.42 -9.62
N LEU A 105 2.18 -0.26 -10.12
CA LEU A 105 0.80 0.14 -10.34
C LEU A 105 0.70 0.77 -11.72
N PHE A 106 -0.50 0.79 -12.29
CA PHE A 106 -0.81 1.47 -13.54
C PHE A 106 -2.03 2.38 -13.36
N PHE A 107 -1.92 3.60 -13.86
CA PHE A 107 -3.01 4.57 -13.91
C PHE A 107 -3.15 5.08 -15.34
N ASP A 108 -4.36 5.03 -15.92
CA ASP A 108 -4.57 5.42 -17.32
C ASP A 108 -4.09 6.85 -17.63
N ALA A 109 -4.22 7.77 -16.67
CA ALA A 109 -3.80 9.16 -16.82
C ALA A 109 -2.30 9.41 -16.59
N LEU A 110 -1.63 8.57 -15.78
CA LEU A 110 -0.25 8.81 -15.34
C LEU A 110 0.77 7.80 -15.89
N GLY A 111 0.32 6.67 -16.43
CA GLY A 111 1.18 5.57 -16.85
C GLY A 111 1.59 4.67 -15.69
N TRP A 112 2.81 4.13 -15.77
CA TRP A 112 3.35 3.22 -14.76
C TRP A 112 3.88 3.97 -13.53
N LEU A 113 3.55 3.46 -12.35
CA LEU A 113 4.11 3.88 -11.07
C LEU A 113 4.88 2.72 -10.44
N VAL A 114 6.02 3.03 -9.85
CA VAL A 114 6.91 2.06 -9.21
C VAL A 114 7.10 2.42 -7.75
N TRP A 115 7.01 1.42 -6.87
CA TRP A 115 7.30 1.62 -5.46
C TRP A 115 8.82 1.77 -5.23
N ASN A 116 9.24 2.92 -4.73
CA ASN A 116 10.67 3.20 -4.48
C ASN A 116 11.12 2.92 -3.03
N GLY A 117 10.25 2.34 -2.19
CA GLY A 117 10.49 2.14 -0.76
C GLY A 117 9.73 3.12 0.13
N GLN A 118 9.33 4.27 -0.39
CA GLN A 118 8.70 5.34 0.40
C GLN A 118 7.40 5.88 -0.23
N ARG A 119 7.32 5.90 -1.56
CA ARG A 119 6.17 6.38 -2.33
C ARG A 119 6.05 5.64 -3.65
N TRP A 120 4.90 5.80 -4.29
CA TRP A 120 4.68 5.40 -5.68
C TRP A 120 5.15 6.51 -6.62
N GLU A 121 6.18 6.22 -7.39
CA GLU A 121 6.83 7.18 -8.28
C GLU A 121 6.52 6.85 -9.74
N ARG A 122 6.06 7.86 -10.49
CA ARG A 122 5.78 7.70 -11.93
C ARG A 122 7.08 7.42 -12.69
N SER A 123 7.17 6.27 -13.34
CA SER A 123 8.33 5.91 -14.17
C SER A 123 8.02 4.76 -15.13
N ASP A 124 7.65 5.10 -16.36
CA ASP A 124 7.53 4.12 -17.46
C ASP A 124 8.89 3.49 -17.81
N HIS A 125 9.99 4.23 -17.63
CA HIS A 125 11.35 3.73 -17.81
C HIS A 125 11.70 2.64 -16.81
N GLN A 126 11.29 2.78 -15.55
CA GLN A 126 11.54 1.77 -14.53
C GLN A 126 10.71 0.51 -14.80
N ALA A 127 9.45 0.64 -15.23
CA ALA A 127 8.65 -0.51 -15.65
C ALA A 127 9.31 -1.29 -16.81
N LEU A 128 9.85 -0.59 -17.82
CA LEU A 128 10.61 -1.21 -18.91
C LEU A 128 11.92 -1.86 -18.44
N THR A 129 12.58 -1.26 -17.44
CA THR A 129 13.79 -1.82 -16.82
C THR A 129 13.46 -3.16 -16.16
N LEU A 130 12.38 -3.23 -15.38
CA LEU A 130 11.92 -4.47 -14.75
C LEU A 130 11.54 -5.54 -15.78
N ALA A 131 10.92 -5.17 -16.91
CA ALA A 131 10.61 -6.11 -17.98
C ALA A 131 11.90 -6.66 -18.63
N THR A 132 12.90 -5.80 -18.79
CA THR A 132 14.22 -6.18 -19.32
C THR A 132 14.94 -7.12 -18.36
N GLU A 133 14.90 -6.86 -17.05
CA GLU A 133 15.45 -7.72 -16.01
C GLU A 133 14.79 -9.10 -16.02
N LEU A 134 13.45 -9.17 -16.01
CA LEU A 134 12.72 -10.43 -16.09
C LEU A 134 13.11 -11.22 -17.34
N SER A 135 13.20 -10.58 -18.51
CA SER A 135 13.62 -11.25 -19.74
C SER A 135 15.06 -11.80 -19.67
N GLY A 136 15.92 -11.17 -18.87
CA GLY A 136 17.28 -11.65 -18.59
C GLY A 136 17.28 -12.88 -17.70
N GLU A 137 16.49 -12.85 -16.63
CA GLU A 137 16.32 -14.01 -15.74
C GLU A 137 15.69 -15.19 -16.47
N MET A 138 14.67 -14.96 -17.31
CA MET A 138 14.07 -15.99 -18.17
C MET A 138 15.11 -16.64 -19.10
N LEU A 139 16.07 -15.87 -19.62
CA LEU A 139 17.12 -16.42 -20.47
C LEU A 139 18.09 -17.29 -19.67
N VAL A 140 18.49 -16.85 -18.47
CA VAL A 140 19.37 -17.62 -17.58
C VAL A 140 18.69 -18.92 -17.16
N ASP A 141 17.43 -18.86 -16.76
CA ASP A 141 16.63 -20.02 -16.36
C ASP A 141 16.46 -21.00 -17.53
N ALA A 142 16.07 -20.51 -18.72
CA ALA A 142 15.92 -21.34 -19.90
C ALA A 142 17.25 -22.01 -20.34
N GLN A 143 18.37 -21.31 -20.22
CA GLN A 143 19.69 -21.90 -20.50
C GLN A 143 20.03 -23.00 -19.51
N LYS A 144 19.74 -22.80 -18.21
CA LYS A 144 19.96 -23.80 -17.17
C LYS A 144 19.09 -25.04 -17.40
N GLU A 145 17.80 -24.85 -17.67
CA GLU A 145 16.88 -25.94 -18.00
C GLU A 145 17.33 -26.71 -19.24
N TYR A 146 17.73 -26.01 -20.30
CA TYR A 146 18.14 -26.66 -21.55
C TYR A 146 19.42 -27.47 -21.37
N ARG A 147 20.42 -26.94 -20.64
CA ARG A 147 21.64 -27.68 -20.30
C ARG A 147 21.32 -28.95 -19.51
N ALA A 148 20.48 -28.84 -18.47
CA ALA A 148 20.07 -29.99 -17.67
C ALA A 148 19.30 -31.03 -18.51
N ALA A 149 18.45 -30.59 -19.44
CA ALA A 149 17.71 -31.48 -20.32
C ALA A 149 18.62 -32.22 -21.32
N LEU A 150 19.70 -31.58 -21.82
CA LEU A 150 20.69 -32.24 -22.67
C LEU A 150 21.48 -33.31 -21.91
N VAL A 151 21.84 -33.05 -20.65
CA VAL A 151 22.49 -34.05 -19.79
C VAL A 151 21.56 -35.24 -19.59
N GLY A 152 20.30 -35.01 -19.19
CA GLY A 152 19.33 -36.10 -19.02
C GLY A 152 19.06 -36.88 -20.32
N MET A 153 19.12 -36.21 -21.49
CA MET A 153 19.03 -36.89 -22.78
C MET A 153 20.26 -37.74 -23.08
N ALA A 154 21.46 -37.29 -22.72
CA ALA A 154 22.68 -38.07 -22.86
C ALA A 154 22.69 -39.29 -21.93
N GLU A 155 22.25 -39.13 -20.68
CA GLU A 155 22.09 -40.22 -19.72
C GLU A 155 21.08 -41.27 -20.20
N ALA A 156 19.92 -40.84 -20.71
CA ALA A 156 18.92 -41.77 -21.26
C ALA A 156 19.46 -42.56 -22.46
N LYS A 157 20.20 -41.90 -23.36
CA LYS A 157 20.86 -42.57 -24.50
C LYS A 157 21.96 -43.54 -24.07
N ALA A 158 22.74 -43.20 -23.04
CA ALA A 158 23.76 -44.10 -22.49
C ALA A 158 23.11 -45.36 -21.90
N ALA A 159 22.06 -45.20 -21.10
CA ALA A 159 21.31 -46.32 -20.54
C ALA A 159 20.69 -47.21 -21.63
N GLU A 160 20.16 -46.64 -22.71
CA GLU A 160 19.65 -47.39 -23.86
C GLU A 160 20.76 -48.21 -24.55
N ALA A 161 21.94 -47.61 -24.78
CA ALA A 161 23.08 -48.30 -25.36
C ALA A 161 23.63 -49.43 -24.47
N GLU A 162 23.52 -49.28 -23.15
CA GLU A 162 23.87 -50.30 -22.15
C GLU A 162 22.77 -51.38 -21.98
N GLY A 163 21.63 -51.25 -22.66
CA GLY A 163 20.50 -52.18 -22.55
C GLY A 163 19.70 -52.08 -21.25
N THR A 164 20.02 -51.11 -20.38
CA THR A 164 19.31 -50.84 -19.11
C THR A 164 18.24 -49.76 -19.25
N GLY A 165 18.17 -49.07 -20.40
CA GLY A 165 17.24 -47.98 -20.67
C GLY A 165 15.81 -48.46 -20.92
N LYS A 166 14.84 -47.67 -20.45
CA LYS A 166 13.42 -47.88 -20.76
C LYS A 166 12.97 -46.91 -21.85
N PRO A 167 12.11 -47.32 -22.80
CA PRO A 167 11.55 -46.42 -23.82
C PRO A 167 10.89 -45.16 -23.23
N GLU A 168 10.20 -45.30 -22.10
CA GLU A 168 9.57 -44.19 -21.36
C GLU A 168 10.57 -43.16 -20.83
N ASP A 169 11.79 -43.58 -20.46
CA ASP A 169 12.85 -42.67 -20.02
C ASP A 169 13.37 -41.83 -21.18
N MET A 170 13.54 -42.47 -22.34
CA MET A 170 13.99 -41.79 -23.56
C MET A 170 12.93 -40.82 -24.09
N GLU A 171 11.65 -41.20 -24.06
CA GLU A 171 10.55 -40.32 -24.45
C GLU A 171 10.46 -39.10 -23.52
N ARG A 172 10.53 -39.31 -22.18
CA ARG A 172 10.53 -38.23 -21.20
C ARG A 172 11.72 -37.28 -21.39
N ALA A 173 12.92 -37.81 -21.57
CA ALA A 173 14.11 -36.97 -21.79
C ALA A 173 14.03 -36.19 -23.11
N THR A 174 13.51 -36.80 -24.18
CA THR A 174 13.29 -36.13 -25.47
C THR A 174 12.26 -35.01 -25.35
N SER A 175 11.11 -35.28 -24.71
CA SER A 175 10.05 -34.29 -24.48
C SER A 175 10.56 -33.11 -23.63
N ARG A 176 11.33 -33.39 -22.57
CA ARG A 176 11.95 -32.37 -21.73
C ARG A 176 12.96 -31.52 -22.51
N ALA A 177 13.81 -32.13 -23.33
CA ALA A 177 14.77 -31.41 -24.17
C ALA A 177 14.06 -30.53 -25.21
N ALA A 178 12.98 -31.01 -25.82
CA ALA A 178 12.16 -30.23 -26.75
C ALA A 178 11.50 -29.02 -26.06
N SER A 179 10.88 -29.23 -24.89
CA SER A 179 10.27 -28.17 -24.08
C SER A 179 11.29 -27.11 -23.65
N ALA A 180 12.44 -27.53 -23.13
CA ALA A 180 13.50 -26.61 -22.70
C ALA A 180 14.13 -25.84 -23.88
N LYS A 181 14.26 -26.48 -25.06
CA LYS A 181 14.71 -25.81 -26.29
C LYS A 181 13.72 -24.74 -26.76
N ALA A 182 12.42 -25.05 -26.68
CA ALA A 182 11.36 -24.09 -27.00
C ALA A 182 11.39 -22.90 -26.02
N TYR A 183 11.58 -23.16 -24.72
CA TYR A 183 11.73 -22.10 -23.73
C TYR A 183 12.96 -21.22 -24.01
N LEU A 184 14.12 -21.82 -24.32
CA LEU A 184 15.33 -21.08 -24.67
C LEU A 184 15.17 -20.23 -25.93
N THR A 185 14.43 -20.73 -26.92
CA THR A 185 14.10 -19.96 -28.12
C THR A 185 13.21 -18.77 -27.78
N HIS A 186 12.16 -19.00 -27.00
CA HIS A 186 11.22 -17.96 -26.58
C HIS A 186 11.86 -16.87 -25.71
N SER A 187 12.71 -17.26 -24.75
CA SER A 187 13.40 -16.30 -23.87
C SER A 187 14.36 -15.40 -24.64
N LYS A 188 15.05 -15.92 -25.67
CA LYS A 188 15.86 -15.09 -26.59
C LYS A 188 15.01 -14.08 -27.35
N GLN A 189 13.85 -14.47 -27.84
CA GLN A 189 12.95 -13.58 -28.59
C GLN A 189 12.31 -12.52 -27.70
N THR A 190 11.96 -12.87 -26.46
CA THR A 190 11.28 -12.00 -25.48
C THR A 190 12.09 -10.74 -25.16
N ARG A 191 13.42 -10.79 -25.31
CA ARG A 191 14.33 -9.65 -25.09
C ARG A 191 14.27 -8.57 -26.15
N SER A 192 13.49 -8.75 -27.23
CA SER A 192 13.32 -7.72 -28.26
C SER A 192 12.43 -6.58 -27.76
N ALA A 193 12.72 -5.36 -28.19
CA ALA A 193 11.98 -4.16 -27.75
C ALA A 193 10.46 -4.26 -28.01
N GLY A 194 10.06 -4.88 -29.12
CA GLY A 194 8.64 -5.13 -29.42
C GLY A 194 7.97 -6.05 -28.41
N ARG A 195 8.62 -7.17 -28.05
CA ARG A 195 8.06 -8.14 -27.11
C ARG A 195 8.06 -7.65 -25.67
N LEU A 196 9.06 -6.86 -25.27
CA LEU A 196 9.06 -6.17 -23.98
C LEU A 196 7.89 -5.19 -23.86
N LYS A 197 7.60 -4.44 -24.93
CA LYS A 197 6.42 -3.56 -24.98
C LYS A 197 5.12 -4.37 -24.90
N ASN A 198 4.98 -5.42 -25.70
CA ASN A 198 3.79 -6.26 -25.69
C ASN A 198 3.53 -6.90 -24.30
N MET A 199 4.59 -7.36 -23.63
CA MET A 199 4.52 -7.89 -22.26
C MET A 199 3.96 -6.84 -21.29
N LEU A 200 4.44 -5.60 -21.34
CA LEU A 200 3.94 -4.52 -20.50
C LEU A 200 2.49 -4.17 -20.86
N GLU A 201 2.17 -4.00 -22.13
CA GLU A 201 0.82 -3.68 -22.61
C GLU A 201 -0.22 -4.70 -22.13
N LEU A 202 0.08 -6.00 -22.27
CA LEU A 202 -0.81 -7.07 -21.84
C LEU A 202 -0.86 -7.22 -20.31
N ALA A 203 0.16 -6.76 -19.58
CA ALA A 203 0.16 -6.78 -18.12
C ALA A 203 -0.68 -5.65 -17.50
N LYS A 204 -0.85 -4.52 -18.19
CA LYS A 204 -1.53 -3.32 -17.67
C LYS A 204 -2.83 -3.61 -16.91
N PRO A 205 -3.80 -4.39 -17.44
CA PRO A 205 -5.10 -4.58 -16.79
C PRO A 205 -5.02 -5.12 -15.37
N THR A 206 -3.98 -5.90 -15.03
CA THR A 206 -3.79 -6.45 -13.68
C THR A 206 -3.22 -5.43 -12.69
N PHE A 207 -2.59 -4.36 -13.20
CA PHE A 207 -1.97 -3.30 -12.41
C PHE A 207 -2.85 -2.04 -12.30
N VAL A 208 -3.96 -1.97 -13.03
CA VAL A 208 -4.86 -0.81 -13.03
C VAL A 208 -5.39 -0.55 -11.62
N VAL A 209 -5.24 0.69 -11.18
CA VAL A 209 -5.87 1.23 -9.98
C VAL A 209 -6.58 2.54 -10.30
N LYS A 210 -7.66 2.81 -9.56
CA LYS A 210 -8.46 4.03 -9.77
C LYS A 210 -7.70 5.27 -9.29
N ALA A 211 -7.78 6.35 -10.06
CA ALA A 211 -7.15 7.64 -9.78
C ALA A 211 -7.46 8.19 -8.38
N ASP A 212 -8.70 8.03 -7.92
CA ASP A 212 -9.20 8.47 -6.61
C ASP A 212 -8.60 7.73 -5.41
N THR A 213 -7.76 6.71 -5.64
CA THR A 213 -7.09 5.94 -4.58
C THR A 213 -5.65 6.37 -4.33
N LEU A 214 -5.06 7.19 -5.20
CA LEU A 214 -3.74 7.76 -5.01
C LEU A 214 -3.83 8.97 -4.09
N ASP A 215 -3.00 9.05 -3.04
CA ASP A 215 -3.04 10.13 -2.04
C ASP A 215 -4.46 10.36 -1.44
N ALA A 216 -5.27 9.30 -1.32
CA ALA A 216 -6.69 9.40 -1.02
C ALA A 216 -7.02 9.77 0.43
N ASN A 217 -6.11 9.48 1.37
CA ASN A 217 -6.31 9.78 2.78
C ASN A 217 -5.71 11.16 3.13
N PRO A 218 -6.52 12.21 3.35
CA PRO A 218 -6.03 13.54 3.68
C PRO A 218 -5.26 13.61 5.01
N ALA A 219 -5.48 12.65 5.91
CA ALA A 219 -4.76 12.59 7.18
C ALA A 219 -3.34 12.01 7.04
N ASP A 220 -3.01 11.34 5.93
CA ASP A 220 -1.69 10.75 5.72
C ASP A 220 -0.73 11.76 5.09
N LEU A 221 0.23 12.26 5.87
CA LEU A 221 1.34 13.06 5.37
C LEU A 221 2.60 12.18 5.23
N ASN A 222 2.96 11.84 4.00
CA ASN A 222 4.18 11.07 3.74
C ASN A 222 5.43 11.95 3.87
N THR A 223 6.40 11.51 4.68
CA THR A 223 7.64 12.24 4.97
C THR A 223 8.85 11.32 4.89
N PRO A 224 10.10 11.81 4.80
CA PRO A 224 11.29 10.94 4.72
C PRO A 224 11.44 9.94 5.89
N ALA A 225 10.82 10.18 7.04
CA ALA A 225 10.85 9.29 8.21
C ALA A 225 9.68 8.29 8.24
N GLY A 226 8.69 8.41 7.36
CA GLY A 226 7.47 7.62 7.35
C GLY A 226 6.21 8.47 7.13
N ILE A 227 5.06 7.85 7.30
CA ILE A 227 3.75 8.50 7.16
C ILE A 227 3.30 9.01 8.52
N VAL A 228 2.94 10.28 8.58
CA VAL A 228 2.40 10.94 9.77
C VAL A 228 0.89 11.01 9.64
N ASP A 229 0.17 10.51 10.64
CA ASP A 229 -1.27 10.78 10.78
C ASP A 229 -1.45 12.19 11.35
N LEU A 230 -1.96 13.12 10.53
CA LEU A 230 -2.16 14.51 10.89
C LEU A 230 -3.22 14.72 11.98
N THR A 231 -4.06 13.72 12.26
CA THR A 231 -5.07 13.79 13.33
C THR A 231 -4.47 13.46 14.68
N THR A 232 -3.53 12.51 14.72
CA THR A 232 -2.96 11.98 15.97
C THR A 232 -1.52 12.42 16.21
N GLY A 233 -0.83 12.89 15.17
CA GLY A 233 0.61 13.15 15.17
C GLY A 233 1.47 11.87 15.14
N ALA A 234 0.86 10.69 15.06
CA ALA A 234 1.59 9.43 15.12
C ALA A 234 2.36 9.16 13.82
N LEU A 235 3.62 8.74 13.95
CA LEU A 235 4.46 8.32 12.83
C LEU A 235 4.37 6.80 12.66
N ARG A 236 4.16 6.35 11.42
CA ARG A 236 4.20 4.93 11.04
C ARG A 236 5.14 4.71 9.84
N PRO A 237 5.68 3.48 9.66
CA PRO A 237 6.49 3.17 8.49
C PRO A 237 5.77 3.45 7.17
N HIS A 238 6.54 3.65 6.10
CA HIS A 238 5.99 3.73 4.75
C HIS A 238 5.21 2.47 4.41
N ASP A 239 4.07 2.67 3.75
CA ASP A 239 3.15 1.60 3.41
C ASP A 239 2.69 1.74 1.96
N ARG A 240 2.87 0.67 1.19
CA ARG A 240 2.41 0.57 -0.20
C ARG A 240 0.90 0.75 -0.30
N ALA A 241 0.15 0.23 0.68
CA ALA A 241 -1.30 0.28 0.69
C ALA A 241 -1.84 1.71 0.92
N ALA A 242 -1.04 2.60 1.53
CA ALA A 242 -1.38 4.01 1.69
C ALA A 242 -1.36 4.79 0.37
N ARG A 243 -0.75 4.23 -0.69
CA ARG A 243 -0.75 4.79 -2.06
C ARG A 243 -0.31 6.26 -2.12
N CYS A 244 0.64 6.65 -1.28
CA CYS A 244 1.23 7.98 -1.34
C CYS A 244 2.07 8.12 -2.63
N SER A 245 1.77 9.11 -3.47
CA SER A 245 2.59 9.47 -4.64
C SER A 245 3.53 10.64 -4.36
N GLN A 246 3.18 11.44 -3.35
CA GLN A 246 3.99 12.56 -2.90
C GLN A 246 4.73 12.22 -1.60
N ILE A 247 5.78 12.98 -1.33
CA ILE A 247 6.52 12.97 -0.07
C ILE A 247 7.01 14.39 0.21
N THR A 248 7.00 14.81 1.47
CA THR A 248 7.59 16.08 1.87
C THR A 248 9.12 16.03 1.80
N THR A 249 9.75 17.20 1.79
CA THR A 249 11.22 17.32 1.85
C THR A 249 11.77 17.09 3.27
N ALA A 250 10.92 17.22 4.29
CA ALA A 250 11.32 17.17 5.69
C ALA A 250 10.34 16.33 6.53
N SER A 251 10.88 15.65 7.53
CA SER A 251 10.13 14.93 8.55
C SER A 251 9.77 15.84 9.73
N PRO A 252 8.77 15.48 10.54
CA PRO A 252 8.50 16.20 11.78
C PRO A 252 9.73 16.18 12.69
N GLY A 253 10.01 17.31 13.33
CA GLY A 253 11.12 17.45 14.26
C GLY A 253 11.15 18.83 14.90
N GLU A 254 11.92 18.96 15.97
CA GLU A 254 12.05 20.22 16.71
C GLU A 254 13.22 21.07 16.22
N GLN A 255 13.95 20.59 15.20
CA GLN A 255 15.06 21.32 14.63
C GLN A 255 14.56 22.66 14.08
N ARG A 256 15.05 23.77 14.65
CA ARG A 256 14.64 25.15 14.35
C ARG A 256 13.23 25.54 14.82
N ALA A 257 12.59 24.76 15.70
CA ALA A 257 11.27 25.11 16.26
C ALA A 257 11.30 26.46 16.98
N GLN A 258 12.35 26.75 17.77
CA GLN A 258 12.51 28.04 18.43
C GLN A 258 12.66 29.19 17.42
N MET A 259 13.52 29.00 16.40
CA MET A 259 13.70 29.99 15.34
C MET A 259 12.39 30.28 14.59
N TRP A 260 11.56 29.26 14.38
CA TRP A 260 10.23 29.41 13.79
C TRP A 260 9.26 30.15 14.72
N ALA A 261 9.27 29.85 16.03
CA ALA A 261 8.47 30.55 17.02
C ALA A 261 8.85 32.04 17.09
N ASP A 262 10.15 32.35 17.16
CA ASP A 262 10.67 33.72 17.19
C ASP A 262 10.30 34.49 15.91
N PHE A 263 10.36 33.81 14.74
CA PHE A 263 9.91 34.37 13.47
C PHE A 263 8.41 34.70 13.49
N LEU A 264 7.57 33.79 13.98
CA LEU A 264 6.13 34.03 14.10
C LEU A 264 5.84 35.20 15.04
N ASP A 265 6.50 35.27 16.20
CA ASP A 265 6.32 36.37 17.15
C ASP A 265 6.78 37.70 16.55
N THR A 266 7.84 37.70 15.74
CA THR A 266 8.33 38.89 15.03
C THR A 266 7.30 39.40 14.00
N ILE A 267 6.77 38.53 13.14
CA ILE A 267 5.84 38.96 12.08
C ILE A 267 4.44 39.28 12.60
N THR A 268 4.08 38.75 13.77
CA THR A 268 2.80 39.02 14.44
C THR A 268 2.91 40.08 15.53
N GLN A 269 4.11 40.58 15.82
CA GLN A 269 4.38 41.52 16.92
C GLN A 269 3.82 41.02 18.27
N GLY A 270 3.88 39.70 18.50
CA GLY A 270 3.33 39.06 19.69
C GLY A 270 1.80 38.93 19.72
N ASP A 271 1.08 39.26 18.65
CA ASP A 271 -0.36 39.01 18.55
C ASP A 271 -0.65 37.51 18.46
N GLY A 272 -1.04 36.94 19.59
CA GLY A 272 -1.39 35.52 19.71
C GLY A 272 -2.57 35.09 18.82
N SER A 273 -3.51 35.99 18.53
CA SER A 273 -4.66 35.70 17.66
C SER A 273 -4.21 35.57 16.21
N LEU A 274 -3.40 36.51 15.73
CA LEU A 274 -2.83 36.46 14.39
C LEU A 274 -1.88 35.26 14.23
N ARG A 275 -1.06 34.98 15.25
CA ARG A 275 -0.17 33.79 15.29
C ARG A 275 -0.98 32.50 15.18
N GLY A 276 -2.05 32.37 15.97
CA GLY A 276 -2.96 31.22 15.92
C GLY A 276 -3.65 31.08 14.57
N PHE A 277 -4.08 32.18 13.96
CA PHE A 277 -4.65 32.18 12.61
C PHE A 277 -3.65 31.68 11.57
N LEU A 278 -2.41 32.17 11.57
CA LEU A 278 -1.36 31.71 10.65
C LEU A 278 -1.03 30.22 10.83
N GLN A 279 -1.03 29.73 12.08
CA GLN A 279 -0.83 28.32 12.38
C GLN A 279 -1.99 27.46 11.84
N LEU A 280 -3.24 27.91 12.00
CA LEU A 280 -4.43 27.23 11.46
C LEU A 280 -4.39 27.18 9.93
N VAL A 281 -4.00 28.28 9.29
CA VAL A 281 -3.77 28.36 7.85
C VAL A 281 -2.71 27.34 7.42
N ALA A 282 -1.58 27.24 8.14
CA ALA A 282 -0.54 26.25 7.87
C ALA A 282 -1.07 24.81 7.97
N GLY A 283 -1.83 24.50 9.03
CA GLY A 283 -2.45 23.19 9.23
C GLY A 283 -3.46 22.82 8.15
N MET A 284 -4.31 23.75 7.71
CA MET A 284 -5.26 23.49 6.63
C MET A 284 -4.58 23.15 5.31
N ALA A 285 -3.45 23.80 4.99
CA ALA A 285 -2.70 23.46 3.78
C ALA A 285 -2.03 22.08 3.85
N LEU A 286 -1.67 21.61 5.05
CA LEU A 286 -1.07 20.29 5.26
C LEU A 286 -2.09 19.16 5.11
N HIS A 287 -3.33 19.37 5.55
CA HIS A 287 -4.35 18.31 5.63
C HIS A 287 -4.96 17.95 4.28
N GLY A 288 -4.69 18.67 3.18
CA GLY A 288 -5.16 18.33 1.83
C GLY A 288 -6.68 18.31 1.61
N LYS A 289 -7.48 18.54 2.66
CA LYS A 289 -8.94 18.66 2.62
C LYS A 289 -9.35 20.12 2.65
N VAL A 290 -10.31 20.49 1.82
CA VAL A 290 -10.91 21.83 1.84
C VAL A 290 -11.80 21.94 3.07
N TYR A 291 -11.33 22.65 4.09
CA TYR A 291 -12.13 23.00 5.28
C TYR A 291 -12.78 24.38 5.16
N HIS A 292 -12.16 25.27 4.38
CA HIS A 292 -12.61 26.64 4.20
C HIS A 292 -12.20 27.13 2.81
N GLU A 293 -13.16 27.69 2.08
CA GLU A 293 -12.92 28.39 0.81
C GLU A 293 -12.69 29.87 1.11
N GLY A 294 -11.45 30.33 1.02
CA GLY A 294 -11.10 31.71 1.34
C GLY A 294 -9.78 32.15 0.72
N LEU A 295 -9.70 33.44 0.38
CA LEU A 295 -8.48 34.07 -0.12
C LEU A 295 -7.75 34.77 1.04
N ILE A 296 -6.49 34.39 1.26
CA ILE A 296 -5.64 35.04 2.28
C ILE A 296 -4.84 36.16 1.63
N LEU A 297 -5.16 37.40 1.98
CA LEU A 297 -4.45 38.59 1.52
C LEU A 297 -3.48 39.07 2.60
N ALA A 298 -2.20 38.74 2.44
CA ALA A 298 -1.13 39.27 3.29
C ALA A 298 -0.69 40.65 2.77
N HIS A 299 -1.22 41.73 3.35
CA HIS A 299 -0.89 43.11 2.97
C HIS A 299 0.14 43.74 3.91
N GLY A 300 0.77 44.84 3.47
CA GLY A 300 1.73 45.62 4.25
C GLY A 300 3.03 45.87 3.49
N ALA A 301 3.87 46.77 4.01
CA ALA A 301 5.15 47.15 3.39
C ALA A 301 6.08 45.95 3.13
N GLY A 302 7.04 46.12 2.22
CA GLY A 302 8.07 45.11 1.93
C GLY A 302 8.89 44.74 3.17
N ARG A 303 9.57 43.59 3.15
CA ARG A 303 10.45 43.08 4.24
C ARG A 303 9.77 42.60 5.54
N ASN A 304 8.45 42.42 5.57
CA ASN A 304 7.73 41.95 6.76
C ASN A 304 7.58 40.42 6.87
N GLY A 305 8.50 39.63 6.30
CA GLY A 305 8.48 38.16 6.44
C GLY A 305 7.39 37.40 5.68
N LYS A 306 6.45 38.07 4.97
CA LYS A 306 5.36 37.44 4.20
C LYS A 306 5.84 36.33 3.25
N SER A 307 6.76 36.65 2.34
CA SER A 307 7.29 35.68 1.38
C SER A 307 8.03 34.54 2.07
N THR A 308 8.75 34.83 3.17
CA THR A 308 9.42 33.80 3.97
C THR A 308 8.43 32.82 4.59
N PHE A 309 7.31 33.30 5.15
CA PHE A 309 6.27 32.45 5.71
C PHE A 309 5.66 31.52 4.65
N PHE A 310 5.28 32.06 3.48
CA PHE A 310 4.69 31.23 2.42
C PHE A 310 5.70 30.29 1.76
N ASN A 311 6.97 30.68 1.64
CA ASN A 311 8.02 29.82 1.09
C ASN A 311 8.44 28.71 2.05
N ALA A 312 8.45 28.98 3.37
CA ALA A 312 8.69 27.94 4.39
C ALA A 312 7.61 26.85 4.36
N ARG A 313 6.42 27.15 3.83
CA ARG A 313 5.29 26.23 3.66
C ARG A 313 5.35 25.42 2.37
N ALA A 314 6.40 25.54 1.56
CA ALA A 314 6.53 24.82 0.29
C ALA A 314 6.79 23.31 0.48
N ILE A 315 5.77 22.62 0.95
CA ILE A 315 5.32 21.38 0.31
C ILE A 315 5.00 21.79 -1.12
N HIS A 316 5.80 21.30 -2.07
CA HIS A 316 5.64 21.61 -3.48
C HIS A 316 4.19 21.31 -3.89
N SER A 317 3.41 22.36 -4.12
CA SER A 317 2.09 22.28 -4.73
C SER A 317 2.25 21.87 -6.19
N ARG A 318 2.25 20.56 -6.44
CA ARG A 318 1.67 19.99 -7.66
C ARG A 318 0.39 19.26 -7.29
N CYS A 319 -0.52 20.00 -6.67
CA CYS A 319 -1.94 19.66 -6.59
C CYS A 319 -2.69 20.94 -6.96
N PHE A 320 -2.77 21.17 -8.27
CA PHE A 320 -3.85 21.89 -8.92
C PHE A 320 -4.35 20.97 -10.03
#